data_AF-A0A7C4CJF2-F1
#
_entry.id   AF-A0A7C4CJF2-F1
#
_cell.length_a   1.000
_cell.length_b   1.000
_cell.length_c   1.000
_cell.angle_alpha   90.00
_cell.angle_beta   90.00
_cell.angle_gamma   90.00
#
_symmetry.space_group_name_H-M   'P 1'
#
loop_
_entity.id
_entity.type
_entity.pdbx_description
1 polymer ?
#
loop_
_entity_poly.entity_id
_entity_poly.type
_entity_poly.pdbx_seq_one_letter_code
_entity_poly.pdbx_strand_id
1 'polypeptide(L)'
;MMMFKRYHGTRSISLQKSPLYINELELNLRRYHGLEKIGSERDRVTMRRLMEFTYLMEGVPSPPPYRYSAVLNVVSMLPQELEFEEILRIARELMSKYYDLRPEDLERDTIFENYVRYAYNYVRYFGRGVREKIEIKKSTLDAINSFIEAINPDMSPDEMQNIAFEVAKKFEVPPKEFFSTIYLAVLGQPQGPRLGPLISRLGVQRFKEILMRSLEERRTFGEG
;
A
#
# COMPACT_ATOMS: atom_id res chain seq x y z
N MET A 1 -3.99 15.21 11.01
CA MET A 1 -4.74 16.48 11.06
C MET A 1 -3.73 17.63 10.99
N MET A 2 -3.32 18.05 9.78
CA MET A 2 -2.34 19.12 9.59
C MET A 2 -3.04 20.46 9.39
N MET A 3 -3.18 21.23 10.48
CA MET A 3 -3.88 22.52 10.49
C MET A 3 -2.94 23.75 10.39
N PHE A 4 -1.61 23.60 10.33
CA PHE A 4 -0.71 24.76 10.51
C PHE A 4 0.14 25.14 9.28
N LYS A 5 -0.25 24.75 8.08
CA LYS A 5 0.25 25.42 6.85
C LYS A 5 -0.61 26.67 6.63
N ARG A 6 0.02 27.86 6.51
CA ARG A 6 -0.69 29.15 6.34
C ARG A 6 -1.84 29.04 5.32
N TYR A 7 -3.03 29.37 5.79
CA TYR A 7 -4.31 29.15 5.13
C TYR A 7 -4.46 29.97 3.83
N HIS A 8 -4.74 29.29 2.72
CA HIS A 8 -5.52 29.81 1.61
C HIS A 8 -6.79 28.95 1.52
N GLY A 9 -7.82 29.30 2.28
CA GLY A 9 -9.17 28.70 2.21
C GLY A 9 -9.50 27.62 3.26
N THR A 10 -10.80 27.44 3.52
CA THR A 10 -11.37 26.40 4.39
C THR A 10 -11.15 25.03 3.75
N ARG A 11 -10.27 24.19 4.32
CA ARG A 11 -10.14 22.79 3.88
C ARG A 11 -11.39 22.01 4.29
N SER A 12 -12.14 21.49 3.32
CA SER A 12 -13.17 20.49 3.58
C SER A 12 -12.52 19.18 4.01
N ILE A 13 -12.81 18.75 5.24
CA ILE A 13 -12.36 17.44 5.75
C ILE A 13 -13.34 16.39 5.25
N SER A 14 -12.82 15.33 4.63
CA SER A 14 -13.61 14.19 4.17
C SER A 14 -13.11 12.91 4.83
N LEU A 15 -14.01 12.17 5.47
CA LEU A 15 -13.70 10.86 6.05
C LEU A 15 -13.25 9.87 4.97
N GLN A 16 -13.77 9.96 3.74
CA GLN A 16 -13.34 9.14 2.61
C GLN A 16 -11.88 9.41 2.21
N LYS A 17 -11.37 10.63 2.44
CA LYS A 17 -9.98 11.03 2.19
C LYS A 17 -9.05 10.76 3.39
N SER A 18 -9.54 10.15 4.47
CA SER A 18 -8.73 9.88 5.66
C SER A 18 -7.41 9.14 5.40
N PRO A 19 -7.31 8.15 4.46
CA PRO A 19 -6.03 7.52 4.16
C PRO A 19 -4.98 8.50 3.63
N LEU A 20 -5.39 9.48 2.83
CA LEU A 20 -4.49 10.51 2.30
C LEU A 20 -3.94 11.38 3.44
N TYR A 21 -4.78 11.75 4.41
CA TYR A 21 -4.35 12.55 5.55
C TYR A 21 -3.37 11.79 6.47
N ILE A 22 -3.58 10.48 6.64
CA ILE A 22 -2.67 9.62 7.41
C ILE A 22 -1.32 9.52 6.67
N ASN A 23 -1.35 9.25 5.36
CA ASN A 23 -0.15 9.16 4.53
C ASN A 23 0.66 10.48 4.54
N GLU A 24 -0.01 11.63 4.50
CA GLU A 24 0.62 12.96 4.58
C GLU A 24 1.34 13.15 5.92
N LEU A 25 0.70 12.73 7.02
CA LEU A 25 1.28 12.80 8.36
C LEU A 25 2.48 11.85 8.51
N GLU A 26 2.36 10.59 8.07
CA GLU A 26 3.45 9.62 8.10
C GLU A 26 4.67 10.10 7.32
N LEU A 27 4.44 10.68 6.13
CA LEU A 27 5.51 11.23 5.29
C LEU A 27 6.27 12.34 6.03
N ASN A 28 5.55 13.26 6.69
CA ASN A 28 6.19 14.32 7.46
C ASN A 28 6.88 13.79 8.71
N LEU A 29 6.34 12.76 9.36
CA LEU A 29 7.01 12.08 10.46
C LEU A 29 8.33 11.45 10.02
N ARG A 30 8.35 10.75 8.89
CA ARG A 30 9.57 10.17 8.32
C ARG A 30 10.59 11.23 7.92
N ARG A 31 10.14 12.35 7.33
CA ARG A 31 10.98 13.50 7.00
C ARG A 31 11.58 14.16 8.24
N TYR A 32 10.81 14.28 9.32
CA TYR A 32 11.29 14.79 10.61
C TYR A 32 12.46 13.98 11.14
N HIS A 33 12.35 12.66 11.06
CA HIS A 33 13.39 11.71 11.49
C HIS A 33 14.47 11.43 10.44
N GLY A 34 14.49 12.19 9.33
CA GLY A 34 15.52 12.06 8.28
C GLY A 34 15.44 10.79 7.42
N LEU A 35 14.34 10.03 7.52
CA LEU A 35 14.13 8.81 6.73
C LEU A 35 13.69 9.10 5.29
N GLU A 36 13.23 10.32 5.00
CA GLU A 36 12.90 10.77 3.66
C GLU A 36 13.47 12.16 3.37
N LYS A 37 13.86 12.38 2.10
CA LYS A 37 14.48 13.63 1.67
C LYS A 37 13.46 14.79 1.65
N ILE A 38 13.97 15.98 1.94
CA ILE A 38 13.24 17.25 1.83
C ILE A 38 14.00 18.13 0.85
N GLY A 39 13.28 18.76 -0.08
CA GLY A 39 13.89 19.46 -1.22
C GLY A 39 14.66 20.72 -0.84
N SER A 40 14.26 21.45 0.20
CA SER A 40 14.94 22.68 0.63
C SER A 40 15.11 22.77 2.14
N GLU A 41 16.14 23.49 2.59
CA GLU A 41 16.37 23.73 4.02
C GLU A 41 15.24 24.57 4.66
N ARG A 42 14.66 25.50 3.89
CA ARG A 42 13.49 26.27 4.31
C ARG A 42 12.28 25.37 4.61
N ASP A 43 12.01 24.41 3.74
CA ASP A 43 10.92 23.45 3.93
C ASP A 43 11.20 22.51 5.09
N ARG A 44 12.46 22.12 5.29
CA ARG A 44 12.90 21.30 6.43
C ARG A 44 12.62 22.00 7.77
N VAL A 45 13.03 23.26 7.92
CA VAL A 45 12.77 24.05 9.14
C VAL A 45 11.27 24.20 9.39
N THR A 46 10.50 24.50 8.33
CA THR A 46 9.04 24.67 8.43
C THR A 46 8.34 23.38 8.84
N MET A 47 8.67 22.27 8.19
CA MET A 47 8.15 20.93 8.50
C MET A 47 8.53 20.51 9.92
N ARG A 48 9.78 20.76 10.36
CA ARG A 48 10.23 20.43 11.72
C ARG A 48 9.36 21.11 12.78
N ARG A 49 9.19 22.42 12.69
CA ARG A 49 8.33 23.20 13.60
C ARG A 49 6.88 22.71 13.58
N LEU A 50 6.37 22.40 12.39
CA LEU A 50 5.00 21.88 12.23
C LEU A 50 4.82 20.55 12.97
N MET A 51 5.80 19.64 12.87
CA MET A 51 5.76 18.34 13.54
C MET A 51 5.88 18.49 15.05
N GLU A 52 6.82 19.29 15.55
CA GLU A 52 6.97 19.57 16.99
C GLU A 52 5.66 20.14 17.58
N PHE A 53 5.05 21.10 16.88
CA PHE A 53 3.77 21.68 17.31
C PHE A 53 2.60 20.67 17.27
N THR A 54 2.56 19.80 16.25
CA THR A 54 1.53 18.75 16.13
C THR A 54 1.55 17.80 17.33
N TYR A 55 2.73 17.56 17.91
CA TYR A 55 2.93 16.75 19.10
C TYR A 55 3.10 17.60 20.37
N LEU A 56 2.54 18.81 20.39
CA LEU A 56 2.49 19.71 21.56
C LEU A 56 3.85 20.01 22.20
N MET A 57 4.94 19.90 21.43
CA MET A 57 6.32 20.01 21.92
C MET A 57 6.71 18.93 22.95
N GLU A 58 5.91 17.88 23.15
CA GLU A 58 6.15 16.79 24.11
C GLU A 58 7.07 15.69 23.55
N GLY A 59 7.48 15.83 22.29
CA GLY A 59 8.37 14.89 21.59
C GLY A 59 7.67 14.26 20.39
N VAL A 60 8.35 14.31 19.23
CA VAL A 60 7.83 13.73 18.00
C VAL A 60 8.17 12.23 17.98
N PRO A 61 7.18 11.32 17.98
CA PRO A 61 7.43 9.89 18.06
C PRO A 61 8.18 9.37 16.83
N SER A 62 8.94 8.29 16.98
CA SER A 62 9.52 7.59 15.84
C SER A 62 8.41 7.01 14.96
N PRO A 63 8.53 7.07 13.62
CA PRO A 63 7.54 6.46 12.74
C PRO A 63 7.63 4.93 12.86
N PRO A 64 6.50 4.21 12.71
CA PRO A 64 6.55 2.76 12.62
C PRO A 64 7.37 2.32 11.39
N PRO A 65 7.93 1.10 11.42
CA PRO A 65 8.72 0.56 10.31
C PRO A 65 7.86 0.36 9.05
N TYR A 66 6.54 0.20 9.20
CA TYR A 66 5.56 0.05 8.13
C TYR A 66 4.78 1.33 7.82
N ARG A 67 4.00 1.31 6.73
CA ARG A 67 3.11 2.42 6.32
C ARG A 67 1.65 2.03 6.46
N TYR A 68 0.78 2.98 6.82
CA TYR A 68 -0.67 2.79 6.86
C TYR A 68 -1.23 2.33 5.52
N SER A 69 -0.72 2.87 4.41
CA SER A 69 -1.13 2.44 3.07
C SER A 69 -0.96 0.94 2.85
N ALA A 70 0.17 0.35 3.28
CA ALA A 70 0.39 -1.08 3.17
C ALA A 70 -0.63 -1.89 3.99
N VAL A 71 -0.91 -1.46 5.23
CA VAL A 71 -1.95 -2.07 6.08
C VAL A 71 -3.32 -1.98 5.43
N LEU A 72 -3.70 -0.79 4.95
CA LEU A 72 -4.98 -0.55 4.29
C LEU A 72 -5.15 -1.45 3.07
N ASN A 73 -4.11 -1.63 2.26
CA ASN A 73 -4.18 -2.49 1.09
C ASN A 73 -4.32 -3.95 1.48
N VAL A 74 -3.53 -4.44 2.45
CA VAL A 74 -3.68 -5.82 2.97
C VAL A 74 -5.11 -6.05 3.45
N VAL A 75 -5.64 -5.19 4.32
CA VAL A 75 -7.01 -5.32 4.84
C VAL A 75 -8.06 -5.23 3.73
N SER A 76 -7.86 -4.35 2.75
CA SER A 76 -8.76 -4.21 1.59
C SER A 76 -8.83 -5.49 0.74
N MET A 77 -7.80 -6.33 0.77
CA MET A 77 -7.79 -7.59 0.03
C MET A 77 -8.57 -8.69 0.73
N LEU A 78 -8.70 -8.65 2.06
CA LEU A 78 -9.26 -9.74 2.84
C LEU A 78 -10.80 -9.82 2.71
N PRO A 79 -11.41 -11.00 2.94
CA PRO A 79 -12.86 -11.12 2.89
C PRO A 79 -13.46 -10.25 3.98
N GLN A 80 -14.49 -9.48 3.64
CA GLN A 80 -15.10 -8.53 4.58
C GLN A 80 -16.05 -9.22 5.56
N GLU A 81 -16.35 -10.49 5.26
CA GLU A 81 -17.08 -11.44 6.09
C GLU A 81 -16.22 -11.98 7.24
N LEU A 82 -14.89 -11.85 7.17
CA LEU A 82 -14.01 -12.23 8.28
C LEU A 82 -14.18 -11.27 9.44
N GLU A 83 -14.07 -11.82 10.65
CA GLU A 83 -14.03 -11.04 11.87
C GLU A 83 -12.71 -10.27 12.01
N PHE A 84 -12.73 -9.21 12.81
CA PHE A 84 -11.59 -8.32 12.98
C PHE A 84 -10.32 -9.06 13.44
N GLU A 85 -10.46 -10.01 14.37
CA GLU A 85 -9.36 -10.81 14.92
C GLU A 85 -8.68 -11.66 13.84
N GLU A 86 -9.44 -12.21 12.88
CA GLU A 86 -8.89 -12.97 11.76
C GLU A 86 -8.16 -12.06 10.77
N ILE A 87 -8.75 -10.90 10.48
CA ILE A 87 -8.12 -9.86 9.65
C ILE A 87 -6.82 -9.39 10.27
N LEU A 88 -6.80 -9.15 11.59
CA LEU A 88 -5.62 -8.75 12.33
C LEU A 88 -4.52 -9.81 12.29
N ARG A 89 -4.87 -11.09 12.49
CA ARG A 89 -3.92 -12.20 12.41
C ARG A 89 -3.29 -12.29 11.02
N ILE A 90 -4.10 -12.25 9.96
CA ILE A 90 -3.61 -12.33 8.57
C ILE A 90 -2.77 -11.09 8.24
N ALA A 91 -3.21 -9.90 8.65
CA ALA A 91 -2.47 -8.67 8.44
C ALA A 91 -1.10 -8.70 9.12
N ARG A 92 -1.00 -9.19 10.37
CA ARG A 92 0.28 -9.37 11.08
C ARG A 92 1.21 -10.31 10.32
N GLU A 93 0.71 -11.44 9.84
CA GLU A 93 1.53 -12.42 9.10
C GLU A 93 2.05 -11.85 7.77
N LEU A 94 1.20 -11.15 7.02
CA LEU A 94 1.58 -10.56 5.74
C LEU A 94 2.53 -9.39 5.91
N MET A 95 2.27 -8.52 6.90
CA MET A 95 3.06 -7.32 7.15
C MET A 95 4.43 -7.65 7.76
N SER A 96 4.51 -8.63 8.66
CA SER A 96 5.79 -9.09 9.22
C SER A 96 6.72 -9.57 8.11
N LYS A 97 6.22 -10.41 7.20
CA LYS A 97 7.00 -10.90 6.07
C LYS A 97 7.32 -9.84 5.03
N TYR A 98 6.46 -8.85 4.85
CA TYR A 98 6.69 -7.76 3.89
C TYR A 98 7.76 -6.77 4.37
N TYR A 99 7.80 -6.45 5.67
CA TYR A 99 8.75 -5.51 6.25
C TYR A 99 9.95 -6.18 6.93
N ASP A 100 10.10 -7.50 6.80
CA ASP A 100 11.14 -8.30 7.47
C ASP A 100 11.17 -8.08 9.00
N LEU A 101 9.97 -8.10 9.61
CA LEU A 101 9.75 -7.92 11.04
C LEU A 101 9.42 -9.25 11.69
N ARG A 102 9.68 -9.37 12.99
CA ARG A 102 9.21 -10.52 13.77
C ARG A 102 7.71 -10.37 14.06
N PRO A 103 6.89 -11.42 13.91
CA PRO A 103 5.46 -11.35 14.21
C PRO A 103 5.17 -10.87 15.64
N GLU A 104 6.02 -11.22 16.61
CA GLU A 104 5.89 -10.84 18.02
C GLU A 104 6.05 -9.33 18.24
N ASP A 105 6.83 -8.66 17.38
CA ASP A 105 6.98 -7.20 17.43
C ASP A 105 5.65 -6.51 17.05
N LEU A 106 4.95 -7.03 16.02
CA LEU A 106 3.65 -6.53 15.60
C LEU A 106 2.49 -6.93 16.53
N GLU A 107 2.67 -7.97 17.34
CA GLU A 107 1.66 -8.40 18.31
C GLU A 107 1.54 -7.41 19.47
N ARG A 108 2.66 -6.85 19.91
CA ARG A 108 2.74 -5.86 21.00
C ARG A 108 2.58 -4.42 20.51
N ASP A 109 2.54 -4.20 19.19
CA ASP A 109 2.46 -2.89 18.58
C ASP A 109 1.00 -2.38 18.51
N THR A 110 0.67 -1.48 19.41
CA THR A 110 -0.65 -0.84 19.47
C THR A 110 -0.93 0.06 18.26
N ILE A 111 0.11 0.62 17.62
CA ILE A 111 -0.04 1.41 16.39
C ILE A 111 -0.46 0.48 15.25
N PHE A 112 0.14 -0.71 15.15
CA PHE A 112 -0.21 -1.70 14.14
C PHE A 112 -1.69 -2.11 14.25
N GLU A 113 -2.12 -2.50 15.45
CA GLU A 113 -3.51 -2.89 15.69
C GLU A 113 -4.49 -1.76 15.35
N ASN A 114 -4.17 -0.52 15.77
CA ASN A 114 -4.97 0.65 15.43
C ASN A 114 -5.04 0.88 13.92
N TYR A 115 -3.93 0.72 13.19
CA TYR A 115 -3.92 0.84 11.72
C TYR A 115 -4.80 -0.21 11.06
N VAL A 116 -4.74 -1.47 11.51
CA VAL A 116 -5.63 -2.52 11.02
C VAL A 116 -7.09 -2.18 11.31
N ARG A 117 -7.39 -1.67 12.52
CA ARG A 117 -8.74 -1.25 12.92
C ARG A 117 -9.27 -0.09 12.08
N TYR A 118 -8.44 0.92 11.82
CA TYR A 118 -8.79 2.04 10.95
C TYR A 118 -9.05 1.56 9.52
N ALA A 119 -8.17 0.70 8.99
CA ALA A 119 -8.35 0.11 7.66
C ALA A 119 -9.62 -0.74 7.58
N TYR A 120 -9.89 -1.58 8.57
CA TYR A 120 -11.08 -2.43 8.64
C TYR A 120 -12.37 -1.61 8.62
N ASN A 121 -12.46 -0.58 9.48
CA ASN A 121 -13.61 0.32 9.52
C ASN A 121 -13.75 1.13 8.23
N TYR A 122 -12.62 1.60 7.68
CA TYR A 122 -12.61 2.35 6.42
C TYR A 122 -13.15 1.48 5.27
N VAL A 123 -12.68 0.24 5.13
CA VAL A 123 -13.11 -0.65 4.04
C VAL A 123 -14.58 -1.05 4.20
N ARG A 124 -15.06 -1.27 5.42
CA ARG A 124 -16.48 -1.54 5.67
C ARG A 124 -17.38 -0.35 5.33
N TYR A 125 -16.95 0.87 5.61
CA TYR A 125 -17.79 2.06 5.44
C TYR A 125 -17.70 2.68 4.04
N PHE A 126 -16.51 2.75 3.46
CA PHE A 126 -16.25 3.40 2.16
C PHE A 126 -15.98 2.40 1.03
N GLY A 127 -15.89 1.10 1.33
CA GLY A 127 -15.37 0.10 0.40
C GLY A 127 -13.85 0.17 0.28
N ARG A 128 -13.31 -0.59 -0.68
CA ARG A 128 -11.88 -0.52 -1.03
C ARG A 128 -11.61 0.91 -1.55
N GLY A 129 -10.77 1.68 -0.84
CA GLY A 129 -10.69 3.14 -0.92
C GLY A 129 -10.38 3.78 -2.28
N VAL A 130 -10.39 5.11 -2.29
CA VAL A 130 -9.99 5.94 -3.45
C VAL A 130 -8.54 5.63 -3.80
N ARG A 131 -8.35 4.89 -4.89
CA ARG A 131 -7.03 4.57 -5.46
C ARG A 131 -6.60 5.70 -6.38
N GLU A 132 -5.37 6.19 -6.21
CA GLU A 132 -4.79 7.12 -7.18
C GLU A 132 -4.74 6.45 -8.55
N LYS A 133 -5.17 7.19 -9.59
CA LYS A 133 -5.03 6.78 -10.98
C LYS A 133 -3.54 6.65 -11.29
N ILE A 134 -3.15 5.54 -11.90
CA ILE A 134 -1.76 5.28 -12.28
C ILE A 134 -1.76 5.17 -13.80
N GLU A 135 -0.89 5.93 -14.46
CA GLU A 135 -0.61 5.71 -15.87
C GLU A 135 0.14 4.38 -16.04
N ILE A 136 -0.52 3.42 -16.68
CA ILE A 136 0.05 2.10 -16.96
C ILE A 136 0.29 2.03 -18.46
N LYS A 137 1.54 1.78 -18.87
CA LYS A 137 1.87 1.56 -20.28
C LYS A 137 1.09 0.37 -20.83
N LYS A 138 0.70 0.44 -22.10
CA LYS A 138 -0.04 -0.63 -22.76
C LYS A 138 0.70 -1.97 -22.72
N SER A 139 2.01 -1.99 -23.01
CA SER A 139 2.84 -3.21 -22.96
C SER A 139 2.84 -3.86 -21.57
N THR A 140 2.91 -3.04 -20.51
CA THR A 140 2.84 -3.49 -19.12
C THR A 140 1.47 -4.07 -18.78
N LEU A 141 0.38 -3.47 -19.27
CA LEU A 141 -0.97 -3.99 -19.10
C LEU A 141 -1.16 -5.34 -19.82
N ASP A 142 -0.70 -5.43 -21.07
CA ASP A 142 -0.80 -6.66 -21.88
C ASP A 142 0.01 -7.81 -21.24
N ALA A 143 1.19 -7.51 -20.71
CA ALA A 143 1.98 -8.46 -19.93
C ALA A 143 1.20 -8.94 -18.69
N ILE A 144 0.59 -8.03 -17.93
CA ILE A 144 -0.17 -8.42 -16.73
C ILE A 144 -1.38 -9.28 -17.08
N ASN A 145 -2.09 -8.98 -18.17
CA ASN A 145 -3.20 -9.81 -18.64
C ASN A 145 -2.72 -11.21 -19.03
N SER A 146 -1.61 -11.32 -19.76
CA SER A 146 -1.01 -12.62 -20.11
C SER A 146 -0.60 -13.41 -18.87
N PHE A 147 -0.10 -12.74 -17.82
CA PHE A 147 0.23 -13.38 -16.55
C PHE A 147 -1.02 -13.92 -15.84
N ILE A 148 -2.09 -13.13 -15.79
CA ILE A 148 -3.39 -13.52 -15.20
C ILE A 148 -3.96 -14.75 -15.91
N GLU A 149 -3.85 -14.83 -17.23
CA GLU A 149 -4.29 -16.01 -17.99
C GLU A 149 -3.44 -17.25 -17.70
N ALA A 150 -2.13 -17.08 -17.54
CA ALA A 150 -1.20 -18.19 -17.37
C ALA A 150 -1.27 -18.86 -15.99
N ILE A 151 -1.50 -18.10 -14.90
CA ILE A 151 -1.51 -18.69 -13.55
C ILE A 151 -2.80 -19.47 -13.26
N ASN A 152 -2.70 -20.60 -12.57
CA ASN A 152 -3.84 -21.40 -12.14
C ASN A 152 -3.66 -21.93 -10.70
N PRO A 153 -4.75 -22.39 -10.02
CA PRO A 153 -4.69 -22.83 -8.63
C PRO A 153 -3.77 -24.02 -8.33
N ASP A 154 -3.45 -24.84 -9.34
CA ASP A 154 -2.64 -26.05 -9.18
C ASP A 154 -1.13 -25.77 -9.24
N MET A 155 -0.74 -24.53 -9.61
CA MET A 155 0.65 -24.12 -9.67
C MET A 155 1.24 -23.89 -8.28
N SER A 156 2.52 -24.25 -8.13
CA SER A 156 3.33 -23.91 -6.97
C SER A 156 3.69 -22.41 -6.94
N PRO A 157 4.04 -21.87 -5.76
CA PRO A 157 4.52 -20.50 -5.64
C PRO A 157 5.73 -20.19 -6.54
N ASP A 158 6.65 -21.13 -6.72
CA ASP A 158 7.85 -20.91 -7.56
C ASP A 158 7.50 -20.92 -9.05
N GLU A 159 6.57 -21.77 -9.49
CA GLU A 159 6.06 -21.76 -10.88
C GLU A 159 5.39 -20.42 -11.20
N MET A 160 4.49 -19.93 -10.33
CA MET A 160 3.86 -18.62 -10.50
C MET A 160 4.89 -17.48 -10.53
N GLN A 161 5.93 -17.56 -9.71
CA GLN A 161 7.01 -16.57 -9.72
C GLN A 161 7.80 -16.59 -11.04
N ASN A 162 8.09 -17.78 -11.56
CA ASN A 162 8.83 -17.93 -12.82
C ASN A 162 8.01 -17.42 -14.00
N ILE A 163 6.72 -17.76 -14.09
CA ILE A 163 5.81 -17.26 -15.12
C ILE A 163 5.77 -15.73 -15.13
N ALA A 164 5.75 -15.10 -13.95
CA ALA A 164 5.79 -13.63 -13.85
C ALA A 164 7.04 -13.04 -14.52
N PHE A 165 8.22 -13.63 -14.32
CA PHE A 165 9.45 -13.19 -14.96
C PHE A 165 9.47 -13.49 -16.47
N GLU A 166 9.00 -14.66 -16.88
CA GLU A 166 8.92 -15.06 -18.30
C GLU A 166 8.00 -14.14 -19.09
N VAL A 167 6.82 -13.83 -18.55
CA VAL A 167 5.87 -12.91 -19.17
C VAL A 167 6.44 -11.50 -19.25
N ALA A 168 7.06 -10.99 -18.18
CA ALA A 168 7.71 -9.68 -18.22
C ALA A 168 8.76 -9.61 -19.35
N LYS A 169 9.59 -10.66 -19.48
CA LYS A 169 10.61 -10.76 -20.54
C LYS A 169 9.99 -10.85 -21.94
N LYS A 170 8.94 -11.65 -22.11
CA LYS A 170 8.24 -11.87 -23.39
C LYS A 170 7.67 -10.57 -23.97
N PHE A 171 7.16 -9.69 -23.11
CA PHE A 171 6.59 -8.40 -23.48
C PHE A 171 7.60 -7.25 -23.45
N GLU A 172 8.89 -7.54 -23.26
CA GLU A 172 9.97 -6.55 -23.16
C GLU A 172 9.73 -5.50 -22.06
N VAL A 173 9.00 -5.89 -21.01
CA VAL A 173 8.73 -5.05 -19.85
C VAL A 173 9.83 -5.27 -18.81
N PRO A 174 10.50 -4.21 -18.33
CA PRO A 174 11.48 -4.36 -17.26
C PRO A 174 10.84 -5.06 -16.04
N PRO A 175 11.46 -6.10 -15.45
CA PRO A 175 10.86 -6.83 -14.32
C PRO A 175 10.44 -5.90 -13.19
N LYS A 176 11.26 -4.89 -12.89
CA LYS A 176 10.93 -3.86 -11.89
C LYS A 176 9.61 -3.15 -12.20
N GLU A 177 9.38 -2.75 -13.44
CA GLU A 177 8.13 -2.10 -13.87
C GLU A 177 6.93 -3.04 -13.73
N PHE A 178 7.08 -4.29 -14.20
CA PHE A 178 6.05 -5.32 -14.12
C PHE A 178 5.63 -5.61 -12.67
N PHE A 179 6.57 -5.98 -11.81
CA PHE A 179 6.29 -6.27 -10.40
C PHE A 179 5.78 -5.04 -9.67
N SER A 180 6.36 -3.85 -9.92
CA SER A 180 5.90 -2.63 -9.25
C SER A 180 4.46 -2.29 -9.60
N THR A 181 4.02 -2.51 -10.84
CA THR A 181 2.64 -2.29 -11.26
C THR A 181 1.69 -3.26 -10.57
N ILE A 182 2.06 -4.54 -10.47
CA ILE A 182 1.26 -5.55 -9.74
C ILE A 182 1.17 -5.19 -8.26
N TYR A 183 2.30 -4.84 -7.62
CA TYR A 183 2.29 -4.44 -6.22
C TYR A 183 1.53 -3.14 -5.99
N LEU A 184 1.58 -2.17 -6.91
CA LEU A 184 0.77 -0.96 -6.81
C LEU A 184 -0.72 -1.27 -6.96
N ALA A 185 -1.07 -2.18 -7.87
CA ALA A 185 -2.46 -2.58 -8.09
C ALA A 185 -3.01 -3.36 -6.88
N VAL A 186 -2.23 -4.30 -6.37
CA VAL A 186 -2.60 -5.17 -5.25
C VAL A 186 -2.33 -4.41 -3.94
N LEU A 187 -1.07 -4.26 -3.55
CA LEU A 187 -0.61 -3.71 -2.26
C LEU A 187 -0.55 -2.18 -2.16
N GLY A 188 -0.87 -1.43 -3.23
CA GLY A 188 -0.78 0.03 -3.29
C GLY A 188 0.60 0.62 -3.01
N GLN A 189 1.65 -0.18 -3.17
CA GLN A 189 3.05 0.25 -3.09
C GLN A 189 3.87 -0.36 -4.24
N PRO A 190 4.95 0.29 -4.71
CA PRO A 190 5.74 -0.19 -5.84
C PRO A 190 6.61 -1.42 -5.54
N GLN A 191 6.61 -1.93 -4.31
CA GLN A 191 7.42 -3.07 -3.86
C GLN A 191 6.56 -4.00 -2.99
N GLY A 192 6.93 -5.27 -2.91
CA GLY A 192 6.13 -6.32 -2.29
C GLY A 192 6.96 -7.57 -1.95
N PRO A 193 6.43 -8.50 -1.14
CA PRO A 193 7.04 -9.82 -0.97
C PRO A 193 7.01 -10.59 -2.30
N ARG A 194 7.78 -11.68 -2.42
CA ARG A 194 7.77 -12.53 -3.62
C ARG A 194 6.32 -12.81 -4.07
N LEU A 195 6.06 -12.55 -5.35
CA LEU A 195 4.72 -12.58 -5.94
C LEU A 195 4.07 -13.96 -5.83
N GLY A 196 4.81 -15.03 -6.14
CA GLY A 196 4.29 -16.40 -6.05
C GLY A 196 3.74 -16.78 -4.67
N PRO A 197 4.53 -16.66 -3.59
CA PRO A 197 4.05 -16.87 -2.22
C PRO A 197 2.88 -15.97 -1.82
N LEU A 198 2.86 -14.72 -2.30
CA LEU A 198 1.74 -13.80 -2.07
C LEU A 198 0.45 -14.32 -2.73
N ILE A 199 0.52 -14.76 -3.98
CA ILE A 199 -0.63 -15.33 -4.71
C ILE A 199 -1.12 -16.60 -4.01
N SER A 200 -0.21 -17.49 -3.61
CA SER A 200 -0.57 -18.73 -2.91
C SER A 200 -1.32 -18.47 -1.59
N ARG A 201 -0.92 -17.45 -0.83
CA ARG A 201 -1.64 -17.07 0.41
C ARG A 201 -2.98 -16.41 0.16
N LEU A 202 -3.09 -15.57 -0.88
CA LEU A 202 -4.35 -14.92 -1.22
C LEU A 202 -5.34 -15.88 -1.90
N GLY A 203 -4.83 -16.91 -2.55
CA GLY A 203 -5.56 -17.73 -3.52
C GLY A 203 -5.52 -17.11 -4.91
N VAL A 204 -5.26 -17.93 -5.92
CA VAL A 204 -5.11 -17.49 -7.33
C VAL A 204 -6.33 -16.72 -7.82
N GLN A 205 -7.53 -17.27 -7.60
CA GLN A 205 -8.77 -16.64 -8.06
C GLN A 205 -8.97 -15.24 -7.47
N ARG A 206 -8.79 -15.14 -6.15
CA ARG A 206 -8.89 -13.88 -5.43
C ARG A 206 -7.86 -12.86 -5.90
N PHE A 207 -6.62 -13.30 -6.12
CA PHE A 207 -5.56 -12.44 -6.64
C PHE A 207 -5.93 -11.86 -8.01
N LYS A 208 -6.43 -12.70 -8.94
CA LYS A 208 -6.89 -12.26 -10.26
C LYS A 208 -7.98 -11.20 -10.15
N GLU A 209 -9.00 -11.45 -9.34
CA GLU A 209 -10.11 -10.51 -9.11
C GLU A 209 -9.63 -9.16 -8.57
N ILE A 210 -8.73 -9.16 -7.58
CA ILE A 210 -8.16 -7.94 -7.00
C ILE A 210 -7.38 -7.17 -8.05
N LEU A 211 -6.53 -7.86 -8.80
CA LEU A 211 -5.65 -7.25 -9.79
C LEU A 211 -6.46 -6.65 -10.93
N MET A 212 -7.37 -7.41 -11.55
CA MET A 212 -8.23 -6.94 -12.64
C MET A 212 -9.04 -5.73 -12.23
N ARG A 213 -9.73 -5.81 -11.08
CA ARG A 213 -10.54 -4.71 -10.57
C ARG A 213 -9.71 -3.45 -10.29
N SER A 214 -8.51 -3.61 -9.74
CA SER A 214 -7.61 -2.47 -9.49
C SER A 214 -7.11 -1.82 -10.78
N LEU A 215 -6.84 -2.61 -11.81
CA LEU A 215 -6.44 -2.11 -13.13
C LEU A 215 -7.60 -1.36 -13.82
N GLU A 216 -8.83 -1.83 -13.68
CA GLU A 216 -10.03 -1.15 -14.18
C GLU A 216 -10.26 0.19 -13.48
N GLU A 217 -10.18 0.22 -12.14
CA GLU A 217 -10.37 1.43 -11.33
C GLU A 217 -9.29 2.51 -11.60
N ARG A 218 -8.09 2.09 -12.02
CA ARG A 218 -6.92 2.98 -12.22
C ARG A 218 -6.61 3.33 -13.67
N ARG A 219 -7.39 2.84 -14.64
CA ARG A 219 -7.15 3.05 -16.08
C ARG A 219 -7.13 4.54 -16.46
N THR A 220 -5.96 5.04 -16.84
CA THR A 220 -5.79 6.18 -17.77
C THR A 220 -4.87 5.72 -18.89
N PHE A 221 -5.37 5.77 -20.13
CA PHE A 221 -4.55 5.51 -21.31
C PHE A 221 -3.57 6.67 -21.46
N GLY A 222 -2.27 6.43 -21.23
CA GLY A 222 -1.23 7.32 -21.74
C GLY A 222 -1.13 7.10 -23.24
N GLU A 223 -1.43 8.14 -24.03
CA GLU A 223 -1.18 8.13 -25.47
C GLU A 223 0.35 8.15 -25.72
N GLY A 224 0.79 7.27 -26.63
CA GLY A 224 1.98 7.47 -27.48
C GLY A 224 3.35 7.39 -26.80
#